data_AF-A0A8B8BZU3-F1
#
_entry.id   AF-A0A8B8BZU3-F1
#
_cell.length_a   1.000
_cell.length_b   1.000
_cell.length_c   1.000
_cell.angle_alpha   90.00
_cell.angle_beta   90.00
_cell.angle_gamma   90.00
#
_symmetry.space_group_name_H-M   'P 1'
#
loop_
_entity.id
_entity.type
_entity.pdbx_description
1 polymer ?
#
loop_
_entity_poly.entity_id
_entity_poly.type
_entity_poly.pdbx_seq_one_letter_code
_entity_poly.pdbx_strand_id
1 'polypeptide(L)'
;MEGAAEQYNYLIDENCTIGVDGSQSHGPNTVISMLHHAFQEYGLGEMACHIHCDNCAGQNKNRYVMAYFCWRILVGLHREVTIHFQIPGHTKCLVDAGFAYIKKLYRRTDNDSLSDLVTTVEKSSKTNRVVVVDEAFLWRDWKTFLAEDFLPLPGIRKYHYFRFSAMNPGVVFVKETSADEELPISMSRNSTTDLSCRRLPQVLVKVNLAHDTSQGLQGTANMSEPPQNSEWSAQKVVDGNTDQETLTTCAIMDYSKAYKSVWWKVRLEKRFNVAYLEVYFRGSTSTRASGYYFYSYDSTEVFNPNSPDPNNLIYHHDPNSGCPTSIKNITVNRLAQEIVFINKRLTNYSSSCAGDDLTKTTVEICEVKVMGCNEDRYSSNRCDNRCNTKCKNRHCDAFSGSCIYGCADSKALTLDCIVFE
;
A
#
# COMPACT_ATOMS: atom_id res chain seq x y z
N MET A 1 -20.48 24.03 19.24
CA MET A 1 -21.28 22.83 18.94
C MET A 1 -20.85 21.79 19.96
N GLU A 2 -21.74 21.37 20.85
CA GLU A 2 -21.45 20.25 21.76
C GLU A 2 -21.26 18.99 20.92
N GLY A 3 -20.18 18.24 21.16
CA GLY A 3 -19.74 17.15 20.28
C GLY A 3 -20.78 16.04 20.12
N ALA A 4 -20.71 15.32 18.99
CA ALA A 4 -21.52 14.13 18.77
C ALA A 4 -20.98 12.96 19.63
N ALA A 5 -21.88 12.25 20.32
CA ALA A 5 -21.53 11.05 21.10
C ALA A 5 -21.36 9.83 20.19
N GLU A 6 -20.33 9.86 19.32
CA GLU A 6 -20.04 8.81 18.35
C GLU A 6 -18.63 8.24 18.53
N GLN A 7 -18.49 6.94 18.25
CA GLN A 7 -17.23 6.23 18.19
C GLN A 7 -17.07 5.64 16.79
N TYR A 8 -16.09 6.16 16.05
CA TYR A 8 -15.74 5.67 14.73
C TYR A 8 -14.72 4.54 14.83
N ASN A 9 -15.05 3.38 14.29
CA ASN A 9 -14.23 2.17 14.32
C ASN A 9 -13.73 1.88 12.91
N TYR A 10 -12.43 2.01 12.71
CA TYR A 10 -11.78 1.73 11.44
C TYR A 10 -11.60 0.22 11.28
N LEU A 11 -12.27 -0.38 10.31
CA LEU A 11 -12.12 -1.78 9.94
C LEU A 11 -11.22 -1.85 8.69
N ILE A 12 -10.11 -2.56 8.81
CA ILE A 12 -9.06 -2.62 7.80
C ILE A 12 -8.86 -4.09 7.45
N ASP A 13 -9.05 -4.43 6.18
CA ASP A 13 -8.66 -5.74 5.65
C ASP A 13 -7.14 -5.88 5.64
N GLU A 14 -6.61 -7.08 5.86
CA GLU A 14 -5.16 -7.35 5.86
C GLU A 14 -4.49 -6.98 4.52
N ASN A 15 -5.26 -6.98 3.43
CA ASN A 15 -4.80 -6.57 2.10
C ASN A 15 -4.83 -5.05 1.88
N CYS A 16 -5.50 -4.30 2.76
CA CYS A 16 -5.66 -2.84 2.66
C CYS A 16 -4.72 -2.07 3.59
N THR A 17 -3.78 -2.74 4.26
CA THR A 17 -2.76 -2.11 5.12
C THR A 17 -1.57 -1.59 4.33
N ILE A 18 -0.77 -0.71 4.96
CA ILE A 18 0.45 -0.14 4.35
C ILE A 18 1.50 -1.21 4.01
N GLY A 19 1.58 -2.29 4.78
CA GLY A 19 2.43 -3.44 4.48
C GLY A 19 1.62 -4.66 4.08
N VAL A 20 2.27 -5.59 3.38
CA VAL A 20 1.69 -6.87 2.93
C VAL A 20 1.22 -7.69 4.14
N ASP A 21 0.09 -8.38 4.03
CA ASP A 21 -0.49 -9.29 5.04
C ASP A 21 -0.59 -8.65 6.45
N GLY A 22 -1.08 -7.41 6.55
CA GLY A 22 -1.20 -6.73 7.83
C GLY A 22 0.11 -6.20 8.43
N SER A 23 1.25 -6.32 7.74
CA SER A 23 2.52 -5.77 8.21
C SER A 23 2.48 -4.23 8.24
N GLN A 24 3.22 -3.61 9.17
CA GLN A 24 3.20 -2.15 9.39
C GLN A 24 1.83 -1.52 9.72
N SER A 25 0.81 -2.32 10.04
CA SER A 25 -0.55 -1.89 10.43
C SER A 25 -0.61 -1.00 11.69
N HIS A 26 0.49 -0.88 12.43
CA HIS A 26 0.55 -0.16 13.71
C HIS A 26 1.58 0.99 13.75
N GLY A 27 2.14 1.37 12.59
CA GLY A 27 3.14 2.43 12.50
C GLY A 27 2.57 3.86 12.57
N PRO A 28 3.43 4.88 12.70
CA PRO A 28 3.01 6.29 12.72
C PRO A 28 2.24 6.71 11.46
N ASN A 29 2.59 6.18 10.29
CA ASN A 29 1.88 6.48 9.05
C ASN A 29 0.43 6.00 9.08
N THR A 30 0.18 4.81 9.62
CA THR A 30 -1.16 4.24 9.79
C THR A 30 -1.98 5.11 10.75
N VAL A 31 -1.45 5.35 11.95
CA VAL A 31 -2.14 6.12 13.00
C VAL A 31 -2.46 7.53 12.52
N ILE A 32 -1.48 8.24 11.94
CA ILE A 32 -1.68 9.63 11.54
C ILE A 32 -2.58 9.74 10.31
N SER A 33 -2.56 8.78 9.37
CA SER A 33 -3.48 8.79 8.22
C SER A 33 -4.94 8.62 8.66
N MET A 34 -5.22 7.66 9.55
CA MET A 34 -6.56 7.48 10.11
C MET A 34 -7.01 8.71 10.91
N LEU A 35 -6.11 9.25 11.74
CA LEU A 35 -6.39 10.44 12.55
C LEU A 35 -6.64 11.68 11.68
N HIS A 36 -5.87 11.85 10.61
CA HIS A 36 -6.04 12.95 9.67
C HIS A 36 -7.37 12.85 8.92
N HIS A 37 -7.70 11.66 8.41
CA HIS A 37 -9.00 11.38 7.82
C HIS A 37 -10.13 11.68 8.82
N ALA A 38 -10.03 11.22 10.07
CA ALA A 38 -11.05 11.44 11.08
C ALA A 38 -11.31 12.93 11.33
N PHE A 39 -10.25 13.74 11.48
CA PHE A 39 -10.38 15.19 11.63
C PHE A 39 -10.94 15.90 10.40
N GLN A 40 -10.75 15.35 9.20
CA GLN A 40 -11.26 15.94 7.96
C GLN A 40 -12.73 15.61 7.73
N GLU A 41 -13.11 14.34 7.90
CA GLU A 41 -14.44 13.84 7.57
C GLU A 41 -15.44 14.01 8.72
N TYR A 42 -14.99 13.85 9.97
CA TYR A 42 -15.87 13.83 11.14
C TYR A 42 -15.65 15.02 12.08
N GLY A 43 -14.67 15.87 11.80
CA GLY A 43 -14.44 17.11 12.54
C GLY A 43 -15.62 18.08 12.37
N LEU A 44 -15.98 18.79 13.44
CA LEU A 44 -17.05 19.79 13.45
C LEU A 44 -16.52 21.21 13.16
N GLY A 45 -15.29 21.31 12.65
CA GLY A 45 -14.56 22.56 12.47
C GLY A 45 -13.97 23.11 13.77
N GLU A 46 -13.77 22.25 14.77
CA GLU A 46 -13.13 22.63 16.03
C GLU A 46 -11.71 23.16 15.82
N MET A 47 -11.42 24.30 16.44
CA MET A 47 -10.08 24.88 16.44
C MET A 47 -9.32 24.57 17.73
N ALA A 48 -9.98 23.94 18.71
CA ALA A 48 -9.38 23.52 19.97
C ALA A 48 -9.92 22.14 20.33
N CYS A 49 -9.04 21.20 20.70
CA CYS A 49 -9.46 19.86 21.08
C CYS A 49 -8.62 19.26 22.22
N HIS A 50 -9.28 18.40 23.00
CA HIS A 50 -8.66 17.55 24.03
C HIS A 50 -8.75 16.10 23.57
N ILE A 51 -7.60 15.43 23.51
CA ILE A 51 -7.48 14.08 22.97
C ILE A 51 -6.96 13.18 24.08
N HIS A 52 -7.70 12.11 24.36
CA HIS A 52 -7.28 11.08 25.30
C HIS A 52 -6.78 9.86 24.53
N CYS A 53 -5.55 9.45 24.80
CA CYS A 53 -4.88 8.37 24.08
C CYS A 53 -4.40 7.28 25.04
N ASP A 54 -4.43 6.03 24.56
CA ASP A 54 -3.70 4.95 25.21
C ASP A 54 -2.19 5.20 25.14
N ASN A 55 -1.47 4.81 26.19
CA ASN A 55 -0.04 5.07 26.40
C ASN A 55 0.83 4.02 25.69
N CYS A 56 0.56 3.83 24.39
CA CYS A 56 1.27 2.89 23.53
C CYS A 56 2.39 3.63 22.76
N ALA A 57 3.66 3.33 23.09
CA ALA A 57 4.81 3.97 22.46
C ALA A 57 4.96 3.64 20.96
N GLY A 58 4.51 2.45 20.54
CA GLY A 58 4.58 2.01 19.14
C GLY A 58 3.56 2.70 18.23
N GLN A 59 2.40 3.08 18.77
CA GLN A 59 1.27 3.61 18.02
C GLN A 59 1.01 5.08 18.32
N ASN A 60 0.55 5.42 19.53
CA ASN A 60 0.03 6.75 19.85
C ASN A 60 1.10 7.70 20.43
N LYS A 61 1.91 7.19 21.36
CA LYS A 61 2.95 7.97 22.04
C LYS A 61 4.28 7.90 21.30
N ASN A 62 4.24 8.31 20.04
CA ASN A 62 5.40 8.34 19.17
C ASN A 62 5.73 9.80 18.77
N ARG A 63 6.99 10.06 18.42
CA ARG A 63 7.48 11.42 18.08
C ARG A 63 6.76 12.06 16.87
N TYR A 64 6.32 11.24 15.92
CA TYR A 64 5.66 11.70 14.69
C TYR A 64 4.21 12.11 14.95
N VAL A 65 3.51 11.45 15.88
CA VAL A 65 2.16 11.90 16.30
C VAL A 65 2.25 13.26 17.01
N MET A 66 3.25 13.47 17.86
CA MET A 66 3.49 14.79 18.46
C MET A 66 3.82 15.84 17.39
N ALA A 67 4.72 15.50 16.45
CA ALA A 67 5.06 16.38 15.34
C ALA A 67 3.84 16.70 14.45
N TYR A 68 2.93 15.75 14.24
CA TYR A 68 1.70 15.94 13.47
C TYR A 68 0.79 16.99 14.10
N PHE A 69 0.58 16.97 15.41
CA PHE A 69 -0.22 17.99 16.07
C PHE A 69 0.45 19.36 16.06
N CYS A 70 1.77 19.40 16.22
CA CYS A 70 2.54 20.63 16.03
C CYS A 70 2.37 21.18 14.60
N TRP A 71 2.44 20.31 13.59
CA TRP A 71 2.18 20.66 12.19
C TRP A 71 0.76 21.17 11.97
N ARG A 72 -0.28 20.55 12.55
CA ARG A 72 -1.67 21.03 12.45
C ARG A 72 -1.84 22.46 12.99
N ILE A 73 -1.14 22.80 14.07
CA ILE A 73 -1.10 24.17 14.60
C ILE A 73 -0.43 25.12 13.58
N LEU A 74 0.72 24.73 13.04
CA LEU A 74 1.49 25.53 12.08
C LEU A 74 0.73 25.83 10.79
N VAL A 75 0.00 24.86 10.24
CA VAL A 75 -0.82 25.05 9.02
C VAL A 75 -2.20 25.67 9.30
N GLY A 76 -2.46 26.07 10.55
CA GLY A 76 -3.69 26.73 10.97
C GLY A 76 -4.94 25.86 10.91
N LEU A 77 -4.79 24.52 10.97
CA LEU A 77 -5.91 23.60 11.08
C LEU A 77 -6.50 23.60 12.49
N HIS A 78 -5.70 23.91 13.51
CA HIS A 78 -6.11 24.05 14.91
C HIS A 78 -5.37 25.25 15.54
N ARG A 79 -5.97 25.88 16.56
CA ARG A 79 -5.36 26.91 17.42
C ARG A 79 -4.77 26.33 18.69
N GLU A 80 -5.37 25.26 19.22
CA GLU A 80 -4.89 24.57 20.41
C GLU A 80 -5.18 23.07 20.32
N VAL A 81 -4.24 22.24 20.76
CA VAL A 81 -4.45 20.80 20.91
C VAL A 81 -3.82 20.38 22.22
N THR A 82 -4.59 19.70 23.07
CA THR A 82 -4.07 19.06 24.29
C THR A 82 -4.26 17.55 24.21
N ILE A 83 -3.18 16.81 24.43
CA ILE A 83 -3.17 15.35 24.40
C ILE A 83 -2.84 14.83 25.80
N HIS A 84 -3.67 13.89 26.25
CA HIS A 84 -3.56 13.23 27.53
C HIS A 84 -3.31 11.73 27.31
N PHE A 85 -2.17 11.24 27.80
CA PHE A 85 -1.88 9.82 27.81
C PHE A 85 -2.23 9.20 29.15
N GLN A 86 -2.89 8.04 29.11
CA GLN A 86 -3.28 7.34 30.32
C GLN A 86 -2.08 6.85 31.12
N ILE A 87 -2.18 6.95 32.44
CA ILE A 87 -1.18 6.40 33.36
C ILE A 87 -1.34 4.87 33.37
N PRO A 88 -0.24 4.10 33.26
CA PRO A 88 -0.30 2.64 33.34
C PRO A 88 -1.07 2.17 34.59
N GLY A 89 -2.02 1.25 34.43
CA GLY A 89 -2.86 0.73 35.52
C GLY A 89 -4.26 1.37 35.62
N HIS A 90 -4.54 2.45 34.88
CA HIS A 90 -5.85 3.13 34.86
C HIS A 90 -6.63 2.90 33.55
N THR A 91 -6.43 1.75 32.91
CA THR A 91 -6.89 1.36 31.55
C THR A 91 -8.41 1.13 31.38
N LYS A 92 -9.25 1.80 32.17
CA LYS A 92 -10.71 1.72 32.04
C LYS A 92 -11.25 3.11 31.69
N CYS A 93 -11.23 3.44 30.40
CA CYS A 93 -11.74 4.72 29.93
C CYS A 93 -12.96 4.57 29.01
N LEU A 94 -13.64 5.68 28.73
CA LEU A 94 -14.78 5.72 27.80
C LEU A 94 -14.42 5.21 26.40
N VAL A 95 -13.17 5.37 25.96
CA VAL A 95 -12.69 4.90 24.64
C VAL A 95 -12.77 3.36 24.54
N ASP A 96 -12.57 2.64 25.65
CA ASP A 96 -12.67 1.17 25.68
C ASP A 96 -14.12 0.67 25.76
N ALA A 97 -15.06 1.54 26.16
CA ALA A 97 -16.44 1.15 26.38
C ALA A 97 -17.12 0.71 25.08
N GLY A 98 -16.91 1.41 23.96
CA GLY A 98 -17.45 1.00 22.66
C GLY A 98 -16.87 -0.33 22.18
N PHE A 99 -15.58 -0.59 22.40
CA PHE A 99 -14.96 -1.88 22.10
C PHE A 99 -15.54 -3.01 22.96
N ALA A 100 -15.91 -2.74 24.21
CA ALA A 100 -16.56 -3.72 25.06
C ALA A 100 -17.93 -4.15 24.52
N TYR A 101 -18.72 -3.20 23.98
CA TYR A 101 -19.99 -3.51 23.32
C TYR A 101 -19.78 -4.34 22.04
N ILE A 102 -18.81 -3.97 21.20
CA ILE A 102 -18.44 -4.73 19.98
C ILE A 102 -18.07 -6.16 20.38
N LYS A 103 -17.15 -6.32 21.34
CA LYS A 103 -16.67 -7.62 21.80
C LYS A 103 -17.79 -8.50 22.38
N LYS A 104 -18.77 -7.91 23.06
CA LYS A 104 -19.92 -8.63 23.62
C LYS A 104 -20.83 -9.19 22.54
N LEU A 105 -21.09 -8.41 21.47
CA LEU A 105 -21.91 -8.86 20.35
C LEU A 105 -21.14 -9.84 19.46
N TYR A 106 -19.89 -9.54 19.11
CA TYR A 106 -19.01 -10.38 18.29
C TYR A 106 -18.93 -11.83 18.81
N ARG A 107 -18.80 -12.02 20.13
CA ARG A 107 -18.75 -13.37 20.75
C ARG A 107 -20.02 -14.21 20.60
N ARG A 108 -21.12 -13.62 20.12
CA ARG A 108 -22.45 -14.25 20.00
C ARG A 108 -22.97 -14.20 18.56
N THR A 109 -22.10 -13.85 17.61
CA THR A 109 -22.45 -13.66 16.21
C THR A 109 -21.37 -14.32 15.37
N ASP A 110 -21.77 -15.14 14.41
CA ASP A 110 -20.84 -15.68 13.44
C ASP A 110 -20.42 -14.55 12.49
N ASN A 111 -19.11 -14.39 12.31
CA ASN A 111 -18.51 -13.31 11.52
C ASN A 111 -17.48 -13.95 10.58
N ASP A 112 -17.91 -14.31 9.38
CA ASP A 112 -17.07 -15.02 8.39
C ASP A 112 -16.52 -14.09 7.31
N SER A 113 -16.99 -12.83 7.28
CA SER A 113 -16.58 -11.82 6.31
C SER A 113 -16.41 -10.44 6.95
N LEU A 114 -15.73 -9.53 6.24
CA LEU A 114 -15.64 -8.12 6.64
C LEU A 114 -17.04 -7.48 6.72
N SER A 115 -17.97 -7.85 5.82
CA SER A 115 -19.35 -7.36 5.86
C SER A 115 -20.12 -7.80 7.11
N ASP A 116 -19.87 -9.02 7.60
CA ASP A 116 -20.46 -9.47 8.86
C ASP A 116 -19.91 -8.66 10.03
N LEU A 117 -18.61 -8.37 10.01
CA LEU A 117 -17.96 -7.56 11.04
C LEU A 117 -18.47 -6.11 11.04
N VAL A 118 -18.66 -5.50 9.87
CA VAL A 118 -19.30 -4.19 9.71
C VAL A 118 -20.67 -4.20 10.40
N THR A 119 -21.48 -5.21 10.09
CA THR A 119 -22.82 -5.38 10.66
C THR A 119 -22.77 -5.53 12.19
N THR A 120 -21.81 -6.31 12.69
CA THR A 120 -21.60 -6.52 14.13
C THR A 120 -21.22 -5.22 14.84
N VAL A 121 -20.33 -4.41 14.26
CA VAL A 121 -19.93 -3.14 14.87
C VAL A 121 -21.08 -2.13 14.89
N GLU A 122 -21.79 -1.92 13.78
CA GLU A 122 -22.95 -1.01 13.73
C GLU A 122 -24.06 -1.41 14.70
N LYS A 123 -24.31 -2.72 14.88
CA LYS A 123 -25.36 -3.21 15.81
C LYS A 123 -24.91 -3.22 17.27
N SER A 124 -23.63 -3.06 17.56
CA SER A 124 -23.10 -3.22 18.92
C SER A 124 -23.53 -2.09 19.87
N SER A 125 -23.70 -0.87 19.37
CA SER A 125 -24.18 0.30 20.13
C SER A 125 -24.73 1.38 19.19
N LYS A 126 -25.66 2.19 19.67
CA LYS A 126 -26.18 3.36 18.93
C LYS A 126 -25.10 4.41 18.61
N THR A 127 -23.99 4.38 19.34
CA THR A 127 -22.88 5.33 19.21
C THR A 127 -21.76 4.80 18.33
N ASN A 128 -21.74 3.50 18.00
CA ASN A 128 -20.67 2.91 17.21
C ASN A 128 -20.96 3.08 15.73
N ARG A 129 -19.99 3.63 15.01
CA ARG A 129 -19.96 3.79 13.57
C ARG A 129 -18.80 3.00 12.99
N VAL A 130 -18.97 2.50 11.78
CA VAL A 130 -17.92 1.82 11.03
C VAL A 130 -17.34 2.76 9.99
N VAL A 131 -16.02 2.70 9.87
CA VAL A 131 -15.27 3.24 8.73
C VAL A 131 -14.57 2.07 8.07
N VAL A 132 -15.02 1.66 6.89
CA VAL A 132 -14.36 0.61 6.12
C VAL A 132 -13.18 1.25 5.39
N VAL A 133 -11.99 0.70 5.62
CA VAL A 133 -10.79 1.08 4.88
C VAL A 133 -10.66 0.13 3.70
N ASP A 134 -10.96 0.66 2.52
CA ASP A 134 -10.86 -0.03 1.24
C ASP A 134 -9.66 0.50 0.42
N GLU A 135 -9.54 0.04 -0.83
CA GLU A 135 -8.47 0.45 -1.75
C GLU A 135 -8.47 1.96 -2.06
N ALA A 136 -9.58 2.67 -1.83
CA ALA A 136 -9.65 4.11 -2.06
C ALA A 136 -9.07 4.93 -0.89
N PHE A 137 -8.81 4.31 0.26
CA PHE A 137 -8.26 5.01 1.41
C PHE A 137 -6.81 5.45 1.18
N LEU A 138 -6.55 6.75 1.31
CA LEU A 138 -5.25 7.34 1.03
C LEU A 138 -4.33 7.32 2.26
N TRP A 139 -3.52 6.26 2.37
CA TRP A 139 -2.40 6.23 3.31
C TRP A 139 -1.34 7.27 2.94
N ARG A 140 -0.75 8.00 3.91
CA ARG A 140 0.28 9.03 3.63
C ARG A 140 1.55 8.84 4.48
N ASP A 141 2.72 9.21 3.93
CA ASP A 141 4.00 9.15 4.65
C ASP A 141 4.18 10.33 5.59
N TRP A 142 3.46 10.29 6.71
CA TRP A 142 3.61 11.29 7.75
C TRP A 142 4.99 11.22 8.41
N LYS A 143 5.59 10.03 8.53
CA LYS A 143 6.88 9.81 9.19
C LYS A 143 8.00 10.60 8.50
N THR A 144 8.17 10.41 7.19
CA THR A 144 9.23 11.08 6.43
C THR A 144 8.96 12.59 6.34
N PHE A 145 7.73 12.96 5.99
CA PHE A 145 7.32 14.37 5.89
C PHE A 145 7.57 15.15 7.18
N LEU A 146 7.21 14.58 8.34
CA LEU A 146 7.42 15.25 9.62
C LEU A 146 8.88 15.19 10.09
N ALA A 147 9.68 14.23 9.63
CA ALA A 147 11.10 14.15 10.00
C ALA A 147 11.96 15.27 9.40
N GLU A 148 11.53 15.82 8.25
CA GLU A 148 12.18 16.94 7.54
C GLU A 148 12.21 18.19 8.41
N ASP A 149 11.09 18.53 9.05
CA ASP A 149 10.93 19.79 9.78
C ASP A 149 10.94 19.65 11.30
N PHE A 150 10.68 18.46 11.84
CA PHE A 150 10.53 18.26 13.29
C PHE A 150 11.64 17.41 13.92
N LEU A 151 12.11 17.88 15.07
CA LEU A 151 13.09 17.24 15.93
C LEU A 151 12.44 16.11 16.77
N PRO A 152 13.21 15.09 17.16
CA PRO A 152 12.74 14.12 18.14
C PRO A 152 12.47 14.80 19.48
N LEU A 153 11.37 14.42 20.15
CA LEU A 153 11.03 14.93 21.48
C LEU A 153 11.82 14.17 22.57
N PRO A 154 12.78 14.80 23.26
CA PRO A 154 13.59 14.13 24.28
C PRO A 154 12.71 13.69 25.44
N GLY A 155 12.96 12.49 25.97
CA GLY A 155 12.25 12.01 27.17
C GLY A 155 10.74 11.79 26.99
N ILE A 156 10.22 11.72 25.76
CA ILE A 156 8.77 11.59 25.44
C ILE A 156 8.03 10.60 26.34
N ARG A 157 8.67 9.47 26.73
CA ARG A 157 8.08 8.43 27.56
C ARG A 157 7.67 8.92 28.96
N LYS A 158 8.35 9.92 29.52
CA LYS A 158 8.12 10.45 30.87
C LYS A 158 6.84 11.29 30.97
N TYR A 159 6.49 11.98 29.89
CA TYR A 159 5.40 12.95 29.89
C TYR A 159 4.04 12.29 29.64
N HIS A 160 2.99 12.76 30.30
CA HIS A 160 1.61 12.30 30.09
C HIS A 160 0.70 13.38 29.50
N TYR A 161 1.17 14.63 29.49
CA TYR A 161 0.43 15.78 29.00
C TYR A 161 1.27 16.48 27.94
N PHE A 162 0.66 16.78 26.80
CA PHE A 162 1.27 17.49 25.69
C PHE A 162 0.30 18.57 25.21
N ARG A 163 0.71 19.83 25.21
CA ARG A 163 -0.11 20.95 24.74
C ARG A 163 0.62 21.68 23.61
N PHE A 164 -0.11 21.96 22.54
CA PHE A 164 0.34 22.68 21.36
C PHE A 164 -0.54 23.90 21.17
N SER A 165 0.04 25.07 20.86
CA SER A 165 -0.71 26.32 20.77
C SER A 165 -0.19 27.20 19.65
N ALA A 166 -1.12 27.83 18.91
CA ALA A 166 -0.79 28.80 17.86
C ALA A 166 -0.09 30.06 18.41
N MET A 167 -0.16 30.31 19.73
CA MET A 167 0.62 31.39 20.37
C MET A 167 2.12 31.08 20.44
N ASN A 168 2.49 29.80 20.40
CA ASN A 168 3.87 29.33 20.48
C ASN A 168 4.09 28.22 19.42
N PRO A 169 4.03 28.57 18.13
CA PRO A 169 4.12 27.60 17.05
C PRO A 169 5.49 26.91 17.06
N GLY A 170 5.52 25.61 16.77
CA GLY A 170 6.77 24.82 16.80
C GLY A 170 7.19 24.33 18.19
N VAL A 171 6.49 24.73 19.26
CA VAL A 171 6.79 24.36 20.65
C VAL A 171 5.72 23.41 21.19
N VAL A 172 6.14 22.37 21.90
CA VAL A 172 5.27 21.52 22.71
C VAL A 172 5.50 21.82 24.19
N PHE A 173 4.42 22.00 24.94
CA PHE A 173 4.43 22.11 26.39
C PHE A 173 4.13 20.75 27.00
N VAL A 174 5.02 20.25 27.87
CA VAL A 174 4.91 18.89 28.42
C VAL A 174 4.83 18.90 29.94
N LYS A 175 4.15 17.88 30.49
CA LYS A 175 4.14 17.58 31.94
C LYS A 175 4.28 16.09 32.21
N GLU A 176 4.98 15.72 33.29
CA GLU A 176 5.06 14.34 33.76
C GLU A 176 3.77 13.95 34.51
N THR A 177 3.27 14.83 35.37
CA THR A 177 2.02 14.69 36.13
C THR A 177 1.11 15.90 35.96
N SER A 178 -0.13 15.83 36.45
CA SER A 178 -1.07 16.95 36.38
C SER A 178 -0.67 18.15 37.26
N ALA A 179 0.11 17.91 38.31
CA ALA A 179 0.53 18.92 39.29
C ALA A 179 1.77 19.70 38.83
N ASP A 180 2.53 19.18 37.86
CA ASP A 180 3.76 19.82 37.41
C ASP A 180 3.48 21.07 36.58
N GLU A 181 4.44 22.00 36.59
CA GLU A 181 4.47 23.13 35.67
C GLU A 181 4.76 22.65 34.23
N GLU A 182 4.29 23.42 33.25
CA GLU A 182 4.55 23.10 31.85
C GLU A 182 6.00 23.40 31.47
N LEU A 183 6.68 22.40 30.92
CA LEU A 183 8.01 22.57 30.34
C LEU A 183 7.87 22.81 28.82
N PRO A 184 8.30 23.96 28.27
CA PRO A 184 8.33 24.18 26.83
C PRO A 184 9.52 23.46 26.18
N ILE A 185 9.26 22.73 25.10
CA ILE A 185 10.29 22.07 24.28
C ILE A 185 10.08 22.45 22.82
N SER A 186 11.11 23.03 22.19
CA SER A 186 11.09 23.31 20.76
C SER A 186 11.17 22.01 19.95
N MET A 187 10.29 21.86 18.96
CA MET A 187 10.27 20.72 18.05
C MET A 187 10.58 21.09 16.60
N SER A 188 10.64 22.37 16.21
CA SER A 188 10.92 22.78 14.83
C SER A 188 12.42 22.97 14.56
N ARG A 189 12.90 22.51 13.39
CA ARG A 189 14.32 22.65 12.97
C ARG A 189 14.70 24.06 12.48
N ASN A 190 13.79 24.78 11.82
CA ASN A 190 14.03 26.12 11.25
C ASN A 190 13.06 27.16 11.83
N SER A 191 13.39 28.46 11.67
CA SER A 191 12.42 29.54 11.94
C SER A 191 11.19 29.32 11.05
N THR A 192 10.01 29.27 11.68
CA THR A 192 8.67 28.85 11.24
C THR A 192 8.06 29.51 9.98
N THR A 193 8.86 30.04 9.06
CA THR A 193 8.42 30.96 8.00
C THR A 193 7.89 30.32 6.71
N ASP A 194 8.13 29.02 6.43
CA ASP A 194 7.73 28.38 5.15
C ASP A 194 6.73 27.19 5.25
N LEU A 195 6.22 26.91 6.45
CA LEU A 195 5.21 25.85 6.69
C LEU A 195 3.76 26.34 6.54
N SER A 196 3.54 27.60 6.19
CA SER A 196 2.21 28.20 6.05
C SER A 196 1.42 27.68 4.83
N CYS A 197 2.10 27.03 3.88
CA CYS A 197 1.43 26.33 2.80
C CYS A 197 0.87 24.99 3.32
N ARG A 198 -0.44 24.75 3.17
CA ARG A 198 -1.14 23.50 3.54
C ARG A 198 -0.70 22.31 2.66
N ARG A 199 0.59 22.00 2.68
CA ARG A 199 1.18 20.86 1.99
C ARG A 199 0.83 19.59 2.77
N LEU A 200 0.11 18.69 2.11
CA LEU A 200 -0.12 17.34 2.64
C LEU A 200 1.05 16.43 2.26
N PRO A 201 1.41 15.45 3.10
CA PRO A 201 2.35 14.40 2.71
C PRO A 201 1.80 13.63 1.52
N GLN A 202 2.69 13.16 0.64
CA GLN A 202 2.32 12.34 -0.50
C GLN A 202 1.64 11.03 -0.05
N VAL A 203 0.73 10.55 -0.89
CA VAL A 203 0.05 9.26 -0.72
C VAL A 203 1.08 8.13 -0.88
N LEU A 204 0.93 7.05 -0.11
CA LEU A 204 1.76 5.85 -0.12
C LEU A 204 1.20 4.86 -1.16
N VAL A 205 1.64 4.93 -2.43
CA VAL A 205 1.30 3.97 -3.50
C VAL A 205 2.52 3.74 -4.41
N LYS A 206 2.87 2.49 -4.73
CA LYS A 206 3.84 2.19 -5.80
C LYS A 206 3.29 2.67 -7.15
N VAL A 207 4.15 3.12 -8.05
CA VAL A 207 3.72 3.70 -9.34
C VAL A 207 3.35 2.57 -10.30
N ASN A 208 2.22 2.69 -11.01
CA ASN A 208 1.90 1.80 -12.13
C ASN A 208 2.77 2.19 -13.33
N LEU A 209 3.89 1.49 -13.49
CA LEU A 209 4.91 1.73 -14.50
C LEU A 209 4.43 1.46 -15.93
N ALA A 210 3.34 0.71 -16.08
CA ALA A 210 2.73 0.43 -17.37
C ALA A 210 1.68 1.48 -17.77
N HIS A 211 1.10 2.21 -16.81
CA HIS A 211 0.12 3.26 -17.07
C HIS A 211 0.00 4.23 -15.88
N ASP A 212 0.62 5.40 -16.00
CA ASP A 212 0.44 6.53 -15.09
C ASP A 212 0.50 7.83 -15.89
N THR A 213 -0.67 8.35 -16.25
CA THR A 213 -0.79 9.59 -17.03
C THR A 213 -0.27 10.82 -16.28
N SER A 214 -0.27 10.82 -14.94
CA SER A 214 0.23 11.95 -14.14
C SER A 214 1.75 12.06 -14.20
N GLN A 215 2.44 10.93 -14.36
CA GLN A 215 3.89 10.85 -14.52
C GLN A 215 4.33 10.68 -15.98
N GLY A 216 3.37 10.70 -16.91
CA GLY A 216 3.62 10.53 -18.34
C GLY A 216 4.14 9.14 -18.71
N LEU A 217 3.82 8.11 -17.93
CA LEU A 217 4.25 6.73 -18.15
C LEU A 217 3.19 5.96 -18.95
N GLN A 218 3.59 5.38 -20.08
CA GLN A 218 2.76 4.48 -20.86
C GLN A 218 3.59 3.33 -21.44
N GLY A 219 3.31 2.10 -20.99
CA GLY A 219 3.88 0.89 -21.56
C GLY A 219 3.33 0.62 -22.96
N THR A 220 4.16 0.07 -23.84
CA THR A 220 3.76 -0.38 -25.18
C THR A 220 3.48 -1.86 -25.15
N ALA A 221 2.23 -2.26 -25.39
CA ALA A 221 1.81 -3.66 -25.29
C ALA A 221 1.52 -4.32 -26.65
N ASN A 222 1.95 -5.56 -26.79
CA ASN A 222 1.76 -6.42 -27.96
C ASN A 222 1.29 -7.81 -27.54
N MET A 223 0.68 -8.56 -28.46
CA MET A 223 0.34 -9.97 -28.25
C MET A 223 0.63 -10.80 -29.49
N SER A 224 0.65 -12.13 -29.32
CA SER A 224 1.09 -13.08 -30.34
C SER A 224 0.28 -13.08 -31.61
N GLU A 225 -1.03 -12.83 -31.52
CA GLU A 225 -1.96 -12.92 -32.64
C GLU A 225 -2.90 -11.71 -32.66
N PRO A 226 -3.60 -11.45 -33.78
CA PRO A 226 -4.53 -10.33 -33.88
C PRO A 226 -5.68 -10.40 -32.85
N PRO A 227 -6.24 -9.24 -32.45
CA PRO A 227 -7.41 -9.22 -31.58
C PRO A 227 -8.65 -9.70 -32.34
N GLN A 228 -9.64 -10.22 -31.60
CA GLN A 228 -10.93 -10.63 -32.17
C GLN A 228 -11.70 -9.44 -32.79
N ASN A 229 -11.53 -8.25 -32.22
CA ASN A 229 -12.00 -6.96 -32.71
C ASN A 229 -10.84 -5.96 -32.58
N SER A 230 -10.65 -5.05 -33.54
CA SER A 230 -9.59 -4.03 -33.49
C SER A 230 -9.59 -3.19 -32.20
N GLU A 231 -10.74 -3.01 -31.55
CA GLU A 231 -10.86 -2.28 -30.28
C GLU A 231 -10.32 -3.05 -29.07
N TRP A 232 -10.19 -4.38 -29.17
CA TRP A 232 -9.76 -5.29 -28.08
C TRP A 232 -8.26 -5.61 -28.18
N SER A 233 -7.47 -4.59 -28.55
CA SER A 233 -6.03 -4.71 -28.78
C SER A 233 -5.24 -5.01 -27.50
N ALA A 234 -3.99 -5.44 -27.65
CA ALA A 234 -3.07 -5.69 -26.54
C ALA A 234 -2.87 -4.47 -25.60
N GLN A 235 -3.05 -3.25 -26.13
CA GLN A 235 -2.87 -2.01 -25.38
C GLN A 235 -3.94 -1.80 -24.30
N LYS A 236 -5.08 -2.48 -24.41
CA LYS A 236 -6.15 -2.44 -23.40
C LYS A 236 -5.72 -2.93 -22.02
N VAL A 237 -4.75 -3.84 -21.97
CA VAL A 237 -4.23 -4.40 -20.71
C VAL A 237 -3.44 -3.38 -19.89
N VAL A 238 -3.11 -2.22 -20.45
CA VAL A 238 -2.29 -1.20 -19.79
C VAL A 238 -2.89 0.19 -20.06
N ASP A 239 -4.22 0.28 -20.03
CA ASP A 239 -4.95 1.54 -20.21
C ASP A 239 -5.54 2.09 -18.90
N GLY A 240 -5.27 1.41 -17.77
CA GLY A 240 -5.69 1.81 -16.44
C GLY A 240 -7.12 1.38 -16.08
N ASN A 241 -7.84 0.68 -16.97
CA ASN A 241 -9.21 0.27 -16.75
C ASN A 241 -9.29 -1.16 -16.20
N THR A 242 -9.72 -1.29 -14.94
CA THR A 242 -9.82 -2.59 -14.26
C THR A 242 -11.17 -3.29 -14.45
N ASP A 243 -12.07 -2.81 -15.32
CA ASP A 243 -13.35 -3.48 -15.61
C ASP A 243 -13.11 -4.84 -16.27
N GLN A 244 -13.65 -5.90 -15.65
CA GLN A 244 -13.44 -7.30 -16.02
C GLN A 244 -14.59 -7.92 -16.82
N GLU A 245 -15.68 -7.17 -17.06
CA GLU A 245 -16.89 -7.70 -17.70
C GLU A 245 -17.19 -7.03 -19.04
N THR A 246 -16.87 -5.74 -19.17
CA THR A 246 -17.05 -5.02 -20.44
C THR A 246 -16.07 -5.51 -21.50
N LEU A 247 -16.57 -6.05 -22.61
CA LEU A 247 -15.72 -6.62 -23.68
C LEU A 247 -14.65 -5.64 -24.22
N THR A 248 -14.93 -4.34 -24.24
CA THR A 248 -14.05 -3.31 -24.80
C THR A 248 -12.92 -2.86 -23.87
N THR A 249 -12.87 -3.37 -22.64
CA THR A 249 -11.84 -3.01 -21.64
C THR A 249 -10.72 -4.03 -21.58
N CYS A 250 -10.85 -5.19 -22.23
CA CYS A 250 -9.86 -6.25 -22.20
C CYS A 250 -9.16 -6.44 -23.55
N ALA A 251 -7.92 -6.91 -23.52
CA ALA A 251 -7.32 -7.51 -24.70
C ALA A 251 -7.89 -8.91 -24.90
N ILE A 252 -8.50 -9.13 -26.05
CA ILE A 252 -9.13 -10.39 -26.41
C ILE A 252 -8.60 -10.79 -27.78
N MET A 253 -7.77 -11.83 -27.78
CA MET A 253 -7.20 -12.38 -29.00
C MET A 253 -8.25 -13.15 -29.81
N ASP A 254 -8.07 -13.21 -31.13
CA ASP A 254 -8.94 -13.96 -32.05
C ASP A 254 -9.11 -15.41 -31.59
N TYR A 255 -10.32 -15.75 -31.14
CA TYR A 255 -10.65 -17.08 -30.65
C TYR A 255 -11.28 -17.97 -31.73
N SER A 256 -11.41 -17.48 -32.97
CA SER A 256 -11.88 -18.28 -34.11
C SER A 256 -10.88 -19.36 -34.50
N LYS A 257 -9.61 -19.21 -34.11
CA LYS A 257 -8.53 -20.18 -34.34
C LYS A 257 -8.16 -20.93 -33.06
N ALA A 258 -7.66 -22.16 -33.23
CA ALA A 258 -7.25 -23.02 -32.14
C ALA A 258 -5.75 -22.87 -31.85
N TYR A 259 -5.39 -21.86 -31.05
CA TYR A 259 -4.01 -21.61 -30.67
C TYR A 259 -3.57 -22.47 -29.48
N LYS A 260 -2.40 -23.09 -29.59
CA LYS A 260 -1.79 -23.91 -28.50
C LYS A 260 -0.80 -23.14 -27.64
N SER A 261 -0.31 -22.01 -28.12
CA SER A 261 0.72 -21.21 -27.44
C SER A 261 0.48 -19.75 -27.80
N VAL A 262 0.28 -18.92 -26.79
CA VAL A 262 -0.06 -17.51 -26.95
C VAL A 262 0.74 -16.70 -25.94
N TRP A 263 0.97 -15.42 -26.25
CA TRP A 263 1.64 -14.51 -25.33
C TRP A 263 1.10 -13.10 -25.46
N TRP A 264 1.19 -12.38 -24.35
CA TRP A 264 1.00 -10.94 -24.28
C TRP A 264 2.23 -10.36 -23.59
N LYS A 265 2.66 -9.16 -23.99
CA LYS A 265 3.76 -8.48 -23.33
C LYS A 265 3.58 -6.98 -23.31
N VAL A 266 4.10 -6.35 -22.28
CA VAL A 266 4.26 -4.90 -22.19
C VAL A 266 5.72 -4.54 -22.06
N ARG A 267 6.20 -3.63 -22.91
CA ARG A 267 7.50 -2.99 -22.77
C ARG A 267 7.32 -1.63 -22.08
N LEU A 268 7.97 -1.47 -20.94
CA LEU A 268 8.05 -0.22 -20.19
C LEU A 268 9.01 0.74 -20.90
N GLU A 269 8.79 2.05 -20.71
CA GLU A 269 9.57 3.10 -21.38
C GLU A 269 11.07 3.00 -21.11
N LYS A 270 11.43 2.54 -19.91
CA LYS A 270 12.80 2.32 -19.46
C LYS A 270 12.84 1.16 -18.48
N ARG A 271 14.04 0.86 -17.97
CA ARG A 271 14.25 -0.12 -16.92
C ARG A 271 13.78 0.43 -15.57
N PHE A 272 13.09 -0.42 -14.81
CA PHE A 272 12.54 -0.09 -13.49
C PHE A 272 12.83 -1.20 -12.49
N ASN A 273 12.77 -0.88 -11.21
CA ASN A 273 12.73 -1.84 -10.11
C ASN A 273 11.27 -2.25 -9.88
N VAL A 274 10.84 -3.34 -10.53
CA VAL A 274 9.46 -3.82 -10.48
C VAL A 274 9.27 -4.61 -9.20
N ALA A 275 8.28 -4.22 -8.41
CA ALA A 275 7.99 -4.81 -7.13
C ALA A 275 7.03 -5.99 -7.25
N TYR A 276 5.87 -5.74 -7.85
CA TYR A 276 4.82 -6.73 -8.03
C TYR A 276 3.90 -6.35 -9.20
N LEU A 277 3.07 -7.29 -9.63
CA LEU A 277 2.02 -7.10 -10.63
C LEU A 277 0.66 -7.28 -9.97
N GLU A 278 -0.33 -6.49 -10.41
CA GLU A 278 -1.77 -6.75 -10.18
C GLU A 278 -2.39 -7.07 -11.53
N VAL A 279 -2.84 -8.30 -11.70
CA VAL A 279 -3.36 -8.83 -12.98
C VAL A 279 -4.85 -9.04 -12.86
N TYR A 280 -5.61 -8.43 -13.76
CA TYR A 280 -7.05 -8.55 -13.88
C TYR A 280 -7.35 -9.37 -15.13
N PHE A 281 -7.78 -10.61 -14.95
CA PHE A 281 -8.34 -11.43 -16.01
C PHE A 281 -9.81 -11.08 -16.23
N ARG A 282 -10.38 -11.51 -17.34
CA ARG A 282 -11.83 -11.39 -17.53
C ARG A 282 -12.58 -12.25 -16.50
N GLY A 283 -13.55 -11.66 -15.82
CA GLY A 283 -14.20 -12.30 -14.66
C GLY A 283 -14.96 -13.57 -15.03
N SER A 284 -15.79 -13.49 -16.07
CA SER A 284 -16.63 -14.61 -16.54
C SER A 284 -15.87 -15.74 -17.25
N THR A 285 -14.60 -15.57 -17.61
CA THR A 285 -13.83 -16.57 -18.38
C THR A 285 -12.39 -16.79 -17.90
N SER A 286 -12.08 -16.43 -16.64
CA SER A 286 -10.72 -16.55 -16.06
C SER A 286 -10.14 -17.97 -16.18
N THR A 287 -10.99 -19.00 -16.20
CA THR A 287 -10.60 -20.41 -16.38
C THR A 287 -9.81 -20.66 -17.67
N ARG A 288 -10.00 -19.86 -18.72
CA ARG A 288 -9.25 -19.95 -19.99
C ARG A 288 -7.78 -19.59 -19.83
N ALA A 289 -7.45 -18.83 -18.79
CA ALA A 289 -6.07 -18.50 -18.46
C ALA A 289 -5.34 -19.68 -17.80
N SER A 290 -5.99 -20.80 -17.45
CA SER A 290 -5.35 -21.91 -16.73
C SER A 290 -4.01 -22.34 -17.34
N GLY A 291 -3.02 -22.55 -16.47
CA GLY A 291 -1.67 -22.96 -16.87
C GLY A 291 -0.76 -21.83 -17.36
N TYR A 292 -1.10 -20.57 -17.05
CA TYR A 292 -0.31 -19.43 -17.50
C TYR A 292 0.99 -19.24 -16.72
N TYR A 293 1.89 -18.49 -17.36
CA TYR A 293 3.18 -18.07 -16.82
C TYR A 293 3.30 -16.56 -16.94
N PHE A 294 4.01 -15.96 -15.99
CA PHE A 294 4.54 -14.61 -16.12
C PHE A 294 6.07 -14.63 -16.08
N TYR A 295 6.66 -13.83 -16.94
CA TYR A 295 8.10 -13.61 -17.02
C TYR A 295 8.42 -12.11 -16.92
N SER A 296 9.62 -11.81 -16.45
CA SER A 296 10.17 -10.47 -16.33
C SER A 296 11.53 -10.44 -17.02
N TYR A 297 11.70 -9.54 -17.98
CA TYR A 297 12.93 -9.37 -18.76
C TYR A 297 13.59 -8.02 -18.46
N ASP A 298 14.90 -8.05 -18.28
CA ASP A 298 15.72 -6.85 -18.22
C ASP A 298 15.84 -6.18 -19.60
N SER A 299 16.22 -4.91 -19.61
CA SER A 299 16.62 -4.12 -20.78
C SER A 299 17.68 -4.79 -21.68
N THR A 300 18.53 -5.66 -21.11
CA THR A 300 19.58 -6.39 -21.83
C THR A 300 19.13 -7.74 -22.37
N GLU A 301 17.92 -8.18 -22.05
CA GLU A 301 17.40 -9.50 -22.37
C GLU A 301 16.33 -9.39 -23.46
N VAL A 302 16.19 -10.46 -24.26
CA VAL A 302 15.23 -10.51 -25.37
C VAL A 302 14.28 -11.67 -25.15
N PHE A 303 12.98 -11.37 -25.12
CA PHE A 303 11.95 -12.40 -25.07
C PHE A 303 11.94 -13.23 -26.35
N ASN A 304 12.12 -14.55 -26.20
CA ASN A 304 11.89 -15.53 -27.26
C ASN A 304 10.70 -16.44 -26.88
N PRO A 305 9.56 -16.38 -27.58
CA PRO A 305 8.37 -17.15 -27.24
C PRO A 305 8.56 -18.67 -27.35
N ASN A 306 9.49 -19.12 -28.19
CA ASN A 306 9.76 -20.54 -28.43
C ASN A 306 10.66 -21.14 -27.33
N SER A 307 11.48 -20.32 -26.67
CA SER A 307 12.42 -20.75 -25.65
C SER A 307 12.60 -19.64 -24.60
N PRO A 308 11.57 -19.38 -23.76
CA PRO A 308 11.69 -18.39 -22.69
C PRO A 308 12.72 -18.84 -21.66
N ASP A 309 13.59 -17.93 -21.24
CA ASP A 309 14.62 -18.20 -20.23
C ASP A 309 13.96 -18.55 -18.88
N PRO A 310 14.22 -19.73 -18.29
CA PRO A 310 13.70 -20.11 -16.99
C PRO A 310 14.07 -19.14 -15.86
N ASN A 311 15.22 -18.45 -15.95
CA ASN A 311 15.66 -17.48 -14.94
C ASN A 311 14.77 -16.23 -14.91
N ASN A 312 13.96 -16.01 -15.94
CA ASN A 312 13.06 -14.86 -16.04
C ASN A 312 11.63 -15.18 -15.58
N LEU A 313 11.34 -16.44 -15.22
CA LEU A 313 10.04 -16.83 -14.69
C LEU A 313 9.80 -16.16 -13.33
N ILE A 314 8.71 -15.42 -13.22
CA ILE A 314 8.28 -14.76 -11.97
C ILE A 314 7.04 -15.43 -11.35
N TYR A 315 6.22 -16.09 -12.17
CA TYR A 315 5.06 -16.83 -11.67
C TYR A 315 4.60 -17.90 -12.65
N HIS A 316 4.09 -19.00 -12.10
CA HIS A 316 3.43 -20.06 -12.85
C HIS A 316 2.16 -20.46 -12.11
N HIS A 317 1.03 -20.43 -12.81
CA HIS A 317 -0.21 -21.03 -12.34
C HIS A 317 -0.21 -22.52 -12.67
N ASP A 318 -0.05 -23.38 -11.67
CA ASP A 318 -0.23 -24.82 -11.86
C ASP A 318 -1.70 -25.14 -12.19
N PRO A 319 -2.03 -25.64 -13.41
CA PRO A 319 -3.39 -25.92 -13.82
C PRO A 319 -4.06 -27.04 -13.02
N ASN A 320 -3.32 -27.79 -12.20
CA ASN A 320 -3.87 -28.82 -11.31
C ASN A 320 -4.11 -28.32 -9.88
N SER A 321 -3.66 -27.12 -9.53
CA SER A 321 -3.82 -26.51 -8.20
C SER A 321 -5.12 -25.70 -8.03
N GLY A 322 -6.03 -25.76 -9.00
CA GLY A 322 -7.31 -25.03 -9.01
C GLY A 322 -7.46 -24.13 -10.22
N CYS A 323 -8.55 -23.36 -10.25
CA CYS A 323 -8.83 -22.39 -11.31
C CYS A 323 -8.16 -21.03 -11.03
N PRO A 324 -7.75 -20.30 -12.08
CA PRO A 324 -7.34 -18.91 -11.96
C PRO A 324 -8.45 -18.04 -11.37
N THR A 325 -8.10 -17.22 -10.40
CA THR A 325 -8.95 -16.12 -9.91
C THR A 325 -9.02 -15.01 -10.93
N SER A 326 -10.09 -14.20 -10.87
CA SER A 326 -10.24 -13.03 -11.75
C SER A 326 -9.16 -11.97 -11.49
N ILE A 327 -8.67 -11.85 -10.26
CA ILE A 327 -7.57 -10.94 -9.88
C ILE A 327 -6.40 -11.76 -9.33
N LYS A 328 -5.17 -11.42 -9.72
CA LYS A 328 -3.96 -12.08 -9.25
C LYS A 328 -2.84 -11.08 -8.95
N ASN A 329 -2.31 -11.16 -7.73
CA ASN A 329 -1.08 -10.46 -7.34
C ASN A 329 0.14 -11.37 -7.51
N ILE A 330 1.20 -10.83 -8.12
CA ILE A 330 2.45 -11.56 -8.43
C ILE A 330 3.64 -10.77 -7.93
N THR A 331 4.41 -11.33 -6.99
CA THR A 331 5.67 -10.72 -6.54
C THR A 331 6.75 -10.86 -7.61
N VAL A 332 7.47 -9.77 -7.90
CA VAL A 332 8.51 -9.70 -8.94
C VAL A 332 9.87 -9.39 -8.33
N ASN A 333 9.96 -8.25 -7.65
CA ASN A 333 11.11 -7.76 -6.90
C ASN A 333 12.46 -7.86 -7.64
N ARG A 334 12.51 -7.34 -8.87
CA ARG A 334 13.73 -7.30 -9.69
C ARG A 334 13.70 -6.19 -10.73
N LEU A 335 14.85 -5.90 -11.32
CA LEU A 335 14.93 -4.99 -12.46
C LEU A 335 14.26 -5.59 -13.69
N ALA A 336 13.42 -4.80 -14.35
CA ALA A 336 12.71 -5.19 -15.55
C ALA A 336 12.45 -4.01 -16.47
N GLN A 337 12.39 -4.28 -17.78
CA GLN A 337 11.83 -3.38 -18.78
C GLN A 337 10.67 -4.03 -19.55
N GLU A 338 10.52 -5.34 -19.51
CA GLU A 338 9.42 -6.03 -20.21
C GLU A 338 8.79 -7.10 -19.32
N ILE A 339 7.46 -7.11 -19.26
CA ILE A 339 6.67 -8.12 -18.55
C ILE A 339 5.94 -8.94 -19.62
N VAL A 340 5.98 -10.27 -19.49
CA VAL A 340 5.43 -11.19 -20.49
C VAL A 340 4.51 -12.21 -19.83
N PHE A 341 3.28 -12.27 -20.31
CA PHE A 341 2.34 -13.35 -20.06
C PHE A 341 2.49 -14.42 -21.16
N ILE A 342 2.49 -15.69 -20.77
CA ILE A 342 2.49 -16.82 -21.70
C ILE A 342 1.44 -17.81 -21.26
N ASN A 343 0.66 -18.35 -22.21
CA ASN A 343 -0.17 -19.52 -21.96
C ASN A 343 0.06 -20.59 -23.03
N LYS A 344 0.24 -21.84 -22.60
CA LYS A 344 0.61 -22.96 -23.48
C LYS A 344 -0.18 -24.22 -23.13
N ARG A 345 -0.56 -24.95 -24.17
CA ARG A 345 -1.17 -26.29 -24.11
C ARG A 345 -0.15 -27.30 -24.63
N LEU A 346 0.67 -27.81 -23.69
CA LEU A 346 1.67 -28.85 -23.97
C LEU A 346 0.98 -30.19 -24.30
N THR A 347 1.70 -31.11 -24.94
CA THR A 347 1.13 -32.39 -25.42
C THR A 347 0.44 -33.22 -24.33
N ASN A 348 0.89 -33.11 -23.07
CA ASN A 348 0.32 -33.81 -21.92
C ASN A 348 -0.36 -32.83 -20.93
N TYR A 349 -0.88 -31.71 -21.44
CA TYR A 349 -1.56 -30.72 -20.60
C TYR A 349 -2.81 -31.34 -19.96
N SER A 350 -2.91 -31.20 -18.64
CA SER A 350 -4.09 -31.53 -17.86
C SER A 350 -4.43 -30.34 -16.97
N SER A 351 -5.71 -30.18 -16.66
CA SER A 351 -6.17 -29.22 -15.67
C SER A 351 -7.25 -29.82 -14.78
N SER A 352 -7.26 -29.43 -13.51
CA SER A 352 -8.36 -29.70 -12.58
C SER A 352 -9.42 -28.59 -12.61
N CYS A 353 -9.21 -27.53 -13.39
CA CYS A 353 -10.13 -26.41 -13.49
C CYS A 353 -11.33 -26.72 -14.39
N ALA A 354 -12.53 -26.66 -13.83
CA ALA A 354 -13.76 -26.88 -14.57
C ALA A 354 -13.95 -25.80 -15.65
N GLY A 355 -14.15 -26.24 -16.90
CA GLY A 355 -14.36 -25.34 -18.04
C GLY A 355 -13.09 -24.86 -18.73
N ASP A 356 -11.91 -25.31 -18.31
CA ASP A 356 -10.68 -25.11 -19.09
C ASP A 356 -10.66 -25.97 -20.36
N ASP A 357 -10.04 -25.44 -21.42
CA ASP A 357 -9.85 -26.14 -22.69
C ASP A 357 -8.45 -26.76 -22.73
N LEU A 358 -8.38 -28.08 -22.79
CA LEU A 358 -7.10 -28.82 -22.75
C LEU A 358 -6.30 -28.71 -24.05
N THR A 359 -6.90 -28.20 -25.13
CA THR A 359 -6.33 -28.24 -26.48
C THR A 359 -5.94 -26.89 -27.04
N LYS A 360 -6.59 -25.81 -26.57
CA LYS A 360 -6.34 -24.45 -27.01
C LYS A 360 -6.37 -23.45 -25.86
N THR A 361 -5.78 -22.29 -26.09
CA THR A 361 -5.73 -21.17 -25.13
C THR A 361 -5.81 -19.84 -25.87
N THR A 362 -6.03 -18.75 -25.13
CA THR A 362 -6.14 -17.40 -25.68
C THR A 362 -5.53 -16.35 -24.74
N VAL A 363 -5.27 -15.14 -25.24
CA VAL A 363 -5.04 -13.96 -24.41
C VAL A 363 -6.38 -13.31 -24.15
N GLU A 364 -6.79 -13.29 -22.88
CA GLU A 364 -8.01 -12.64 -22.39
C GLU A 364 -7.69 -12.01 -21.04
N ILE A 365 -7.09 -10.81 -21.09
CA ILE A 365 -6.57 -10.07 -19.93
C ILE A 365 -7.16 -8.66 -19.99
N CYS A 366 -7.66 -8.16 -18.88
CA CYS A 366 -8.31 -6.86 -18.79
C CYS A 366 -7.33 -5.76 -18.37
N GLU A 367 -6.50 -6.00 -17.36
CA GLU A 367 -5.50 -5.02 -16.93
C GLU A 367 -4.30 -5.74 -16.29
N VAL A 368 -3.09 -5.19 -16.49
CA VAL A 368 -1.87 -5.57 -15.76
C VAL A 368 -1.23 -4.29 -15.26
N LYS A 369 -1.42 -4.01 -13.97
CA LYS A 369 -0.69 -2.94 -13.30
C LYS A 369 0.71 -3.43 -12.95
N VAL A 370 1.73 -2.72 -13.39
CA VAL A 370 3.13 -3.04 -13.12
C VAL A 370 3.63 -2.12 -12.02
N MET A 371 3.59 -2.58 -10.77
CA MET A 371 3.83 -1.72 -9.61
C MET A 371 5.31 -1.70 -9.26
N GLY A 372 5.92 -0.52 -9.23
CA GLY A 372 7.35 -0.43 -8.95
C GLY A 372 7.92 0.98 -8.83
N CYS A 373 9.25 1.04 -8.96
CA CYS A 373 10.11 2.19 -8.73
C CYS A 373 11.08 2.40 -9.88
N ASN A 374 11.71 3.58 -9.98
CA ASN A 374 12.93 3.70 -10.80
C ASN A 374 13.99 2.67 -10.39
N GLU A 375 14.88 2.31 -11.31
CA GLU A 375 15.83 1.20 -11.16
C GLU A 375 16.66 1.21 -9.87
N ASP A 376 17.10 2.39 -9.41
CA ASP A 376 17.98 2.53 -8.24
C ASP A 376 17.21 2.89 -6.98
N ARG A 377 15.89 2.75 -6.99
CA ARG A 377 15.00 3.20 -5.93
C ARG A 377 14.21 2.07 -5.30
N TYR A 378 13.93 2.24 -4.01
CA TYR A 378 13.12 1.33 -3.21
C TYR A 378 12.35 2.11 -2.16
N SER A 379 11.33 1.45 -1.63
CA SER A 379 10.68 1.69 -0.34
C SER A 379 9.43 0.82 -0.37
N SER A 380 8.77 0.60 0.77
CA SER A 380 7.46 -0.04 0.74
C SER A 380 6.49 0.67 -0.23
N ASN A 381 6.61 1.99 -0.42
CA ASN A 381 5.50 2.79 -0.92
C ASN A 381 5.78 3.95 -1.90
N ARG A 382 6.96 4.59 -1.91
CA ARG A 382 7.21 5.86 -2.66
C ARG A 382 8.38 5.88 -3.62
N CYS A 383 9.23 4.85 -3.56
CA CYS A 383 10.49 4.80 -4.29
C CYS A 383 11.45 5.95 -3.91
N ASP A 384 11.32 6.52 -2.71
CA ASP A 384 12.08 7.70 -2.29
C ASP A 384 13.52 7.36 -1.92
N ASN A 385 13.75 6.16 -1.40
CA ASN A 385 15.07 5.73 -0.97
C ASN A 385 15.86 5.22 -2.17
N ARG A 386 17.13 5.58 -2.24
CA ARG A 386 18.05 5.01 -3.20
C ARG A 386 18.67 3.75 -2.63
N CYS A 387 18.75 2.70 -3.46
CA CYS A 387 19.49 1.50 -3.14
C CYS A 387 20.92 1.86 -2.71
N ASN A 388 21.36 1.23 -1.62
CA ASN A 388 22.66 1.47 -1.05
C ASN A 388 23.76 1.17 -2.09
N THR A 389 24.80 2.00 -2.15
CA THR A 389 25.94 1.80 -3.07
C THR A 389 26.70 0.50 -2.78
N LYS A 390 26.52 -0.09 -1.59
CA LYS A 390 27.04 -1.42 -1.25
C LYS A 390 26.33 -2.55 -1.98
N CYS A 391 25.10 -2.35 -2.47
CA CYS A 391 24.41 -3.38 -3.23
C CYS A 391 25.01 -3.52 -4.62
N LYS A 392 25.15 -4.76 -5.10
CA LYS A 392 25.65 -5.05 -6.45
C LYS A 392 24.86 -4.27 -7.49
N ASN A 393 25.56 -3.53 -8.36
CA ASN A 393 24.98 -2.65 -9.38
C ASN A 393 23.97 -1.62 -8.84
N ARG A 394 24.05 -1.29 -7.55
CA ARG A 394 23.08 -0.43 -6.85
C ARG A 394 21.64 -0.94 -6.98
N HIS A 395 21.46 -2.25 -7.05
CA HIS A 395 20.15 -2.87 -7.10
C HIS A 395 19.80 -3.52 -5.77
N CYS A 396 18.59 -3.26 -5.31
CA CYS A 396 18.09 -3.72 -4.03
C CYS A 396 16.61 -4.11 -4.13
N ASP A 397 16.16 -4.83 -3.11
CA ASP A 397 14.76 -5.18 -2.89
C ASP A 397 13.88 -3.92 -2.97
N ALA A 398 12.86 -3.96 -3.81
CA ALA A 398 11.99 -2.83 -4.10
C ALA A 398 11.18 -2.35 -2.90
N PHE A 399 11.09 -3.11 -1.81
CA PHE A 399 10.36 -2.76 -0.59
C PHE A 399 11.31 -2.37 0.55
N SER A 400 12.27 -3.23 0.87
CA SER A 400 13.13 -3.13 2.05
C SER A 400 14.49 -2.46 1.78
N GLY A 401 14.93 -2.41 0.53
CA GLY A 401 16.26 -1.89 0.20
C GLY A 401 17.41 -2.85 0.44
N SER A 402 17.10 -4.10 0.80
CA SER A 402 18.08 -5.16 1.03
C SER A 402 18.80 -5.54 -0.27
N CYS A 403 20.10 -5.82 -0.20
CA CYS A 403 20.89 -6.23 -1.36
C CYS A 403 20.61 -7.70 -1.75
N ILE A 404 19.52 -7.94 -2.49
CA ILE A 404 19.05 -9.30 -2.86
C ILE A 404 19.94 -10.03 -3.88
N TYR A 405 20.84 -9.31 -4.56
CA TYR A 405 21.83 -9.89 -5.49
C TYR A 405 23.27 -9.80 -4.97
N GLY A 406 23.43 -9.60 -3.66
CA GLY A 406 24.71 -9.51 -2.98
C GLY A 406 25.37 -8.13 -3.08
N CYS A 407 26.65 -8.12 -2.70
CA CYS A 407 27.45 -6.92 -2.50
C CYS A 407 28.11 -6.44 -3.81
N ALA A 408 28.38 -5.13 -3.89
CA ALA A 408 29.22 -4.55 -4.93
C ALA A 408 30.69 -4.99 -4.79
N ASP A 409 31.18 -5.17 -3.56
CA ASP A 409 32.46 -5.80 -3.30
C ASP A 409 32.32 -7.33 -3.33
N SER A 410 32.99 -7.97 -4.29
CA SER A 410 32.99 -9.43 -4.45
C SER A 410 33.68 -10.17 -3.31
N LYS A 411 34.37 -9.48 -2.40
CA LYS A 411 35.08 -10.04 -1.23
C LYS A 411 34.37 -9.80 0.09
N ALA A 412 33.29 -9.01 0.12
CA ALA A 412 32.52 -8.73 1.32
C ALA A 412 31.69 -9.95 1.75
N LEU A 413 31.58 -10.21 3.06
CA LEU A 413 30.69 -11.25 3.57
C LEU A 413 29.24 -10.77 3.46
N THR A 414 28.27 -11.68 3.32
CA THR A 414 26.85 -11.34 3.15
C THR A 414 26.31 -10.46 4.29
N LEU A 415 26.85 -10.59 5.51
CA LEU A 415 26.53 -9.74 6.66
C LEU A 415 26.98 -8.29 6.49
N ASP A 416 28.05 -8.02 5.73
CA ASP A 416 28.60 -6.67 5.53
C ASP A 416 27.73 -5.79 4.61
N CYS A 417 26.76 -6.42 3.96
CA CYS A 417 25.77 -5.81 3.06
C CYS A 417 24.37 -5.71 3.66
N ILE A 418 24.21 -6.12 4.92
CA ILE A 418 23.01 -5.81 5.70
C ILE A 418 23.04 -4.31 6.00
N VAL A 419 22.08 -3.59 5.43
CA VAL A 419 21.83 -2.20 5.77
C VAL A 419 21.13 -2.20 7.14
N PHE A 420 21.87 -1.92 8.20
CA PHE A 420 21.27 -1.58 9.49
C PHE A 420 20.72 -0.15 9.35
N GLU A 421 19.38 0.01 9.35
CA GLU A 421 18.72 1.32 9.54
C GLU A 421 18.63 1.70 11.01
#